data_AF-A0A7V8F4L8-F1
#
_entry.id   AF-A0A7V8F4L8-F1
#
_cell.length_a   1.000
_cell.length_b   1.000
_cell.length_c   1.000
_cell.angle_alpha   90.00
_cell.angle_beta   90.00
_cell.angle_gamma   90.00
#
_symmetry.space_group_name_H-M   'P 1'
#
loop_
_entity.id
_entity.type
_entity.pdbx_description
1 polymer ?
#
loop_
_entity_poly.entity_id
_entity_poly.type
_entity_poly.pdbx_seq_one_letter_code
_entity_poly.pdbx_strand_id
1 'polypeptide(L)'
;MTTTESQSCAGYIQLVFFDDTTGETVKLGGAGFLTKADDDAAWANVPTFAGESSFMADRLDANHDIVDDKAVSAETCERLTGKPIQTLIAEGRAALAAELTSYSQRGHNVHA
;
A
#
# COMPACT_ATOMS: atom_id res chain seq x y z
N MET A 1 32.83 -5.02 7.18
CA MET A 1 31.60 -4.82 6.38
C MET A 1 30.59 -5.81 6.89
N THR A 2 29.76 -5.41 7.85
CA THR A 2 28.64 -6.23 8.32
C THR A 2 27.49 -6.02 7.35
N THR A 3 27.14 -7.08 6.63
CA THR A 3 25.91 -7.17 5.83
C THR A 3 24.74 -6.80 6.73
N THR A 4 24.02 -5.75 6.39
CA THR A 4 22.74 -5.43 7.02
C THR A 4 21.79 -6.58 6.69
N GLU A 5 21.59 -7.49 7.64
CA GLU A 5 20.48 -8.44 7.56
C GLU A 5 19.20 -7.61 7.45
N SER A 6 18.53 -7.68 6.30
CA SER A 6 17.23 -7.07 6.09
C SER A 6 16.28 -7.73 7.07
N GLN A 7 16.01 -7.07 8.19
CA GLN A 7 15.09 -7.58 9.20
C GLN A 7 13.72 -7.73 8.55
N SER A 8 13.27 -8.98 8.33
CA SER A 8 11.98 -9.26 7.70
C SER A 8 10.86 -8.73 8.60
N CYS A 9 9.96 -7.91 8.06
CA CYS A 9 8.79 -7.48 8.82
C CYS A 9 7.89 -8.69 9.10
N ALA A 10 7.19 -8.66 10.23
CA ALA A 10 6.18 -9.65 10.60
C ALA A 10 4.86 -9.42 9.86
N GLY A 11 4.61 -8.21 9.38
CA GLY A 11 3.42 -7.83 8.61
C GLY A 11 3.51 -6.41 8.09
N TYR A 12 2.55 -6.04 7.25
CA TYR A 12 2.43 -4.73 6.63
C TYR A 12 0.98 -4.26 6.65
N ILE A 13 0.77 -2.96 6.68
CA ILE A 13 -0.52 -2.33 6.36
C ILE A 13 -0.27 -1.36 5.20
N GLN A 14 -0.96 -1.58 4.07
CA GLN A 14 -0.93 -0.68 2.92
C GLN A 14 -2.28 0.01 2.76
N LEU A 15 -2.24 1.26 2.30
CA LEU A 15 -3.41 2.01 1.90
C LEU A 15 -3.48 2.01 0.37
N VAL A 16 -4.62 1.64 -0.18
CA VAL A 16 -4.85 1.57 -1.61
C VAL A 16 -6.10 2.35 -2.01
N PHE A 17 -6.09 2.83 -3.25
CA PHE A 17 -7.19 3.51 -3.89
C PHE A 17 -7.54 2.78 -5.19
N PHE A 18 -8.80 2.37 -5.32
CA PHE A 18 -9.33 1.89 -6.58
C PHE A 18 -9.66 3.07 -7.48
N ASP A 19 -8.91 3.23 -8.55
CA ASP A 19 -9.02 4.34 -9.48
C ASP A 19 -9.99 4.00 -10.61
N ASP A 20 -11.27 4.36 -10.44
CA ASP A 20 -12.32 4.13 -11.44
C ASP A 20 -12.01 4.73 -12.82
N THR A 21 -11.09 5.71 -12.90
CA THR A 21 -10.71 6.33 -14.18
C THR A 21 -9.86 5.41 -15.03
N THR A 22 -8.99 4.61 -14.39
CA THR A 22 -8.02 3.74 -15.06
C THR A 22 -8.36 2.26 -14.89
N GLY A 23 -9.21 1.92 -13.92
CA GLY A 23 -9.48 0.55 -13.48
C GLY A 23 -8.35 -0.06 -12.66
N GLU A 24 -7.37 0.75 -12.23
CA GLU A 24 -6.17 0.29 -11.53
C GLU A 24 -6.26 0.46 -10.01
N THR A 25 -5.49 -0.34 -9.28
CA THR A 25 -5.31 -0.15 -7.84
C THR A 25 -4.03 0.63 -7.57
N VAL A 26 -4.17 1.81 -6.96
CA VAL A 26 -3.09 2.74 -6.69
C VAL A 26 -2.68 2.64 -5.22
N LYS A 27 -1.39 2.37 -4.96
CA LYS A 27 -0.84 2.40 -3.60
C LYS A 27 -0.65 3.85 -3.15
N LEU A 28 -1.28 4.21 -2.03
CA LEU A 28 -1.21 5.54 -1.43
C LEU A 28 -0.10 5.64 -0.37
N GLY A 29 0.29 4.51 0.21
CA GLY A 29 1.31 4.44 1.24
C GLY A 29 1.14 3.19 2.11
N GLY A 30 1.93 3.08 3.16
CA GLY A 30 1.85 1.96 4.09
C GLY A 30 3.00 1.95 5.09
N ALA A 31 2.94 1.00 6.01
CA ALA A 31 3.99 0.76 6.99
C ALA A 31 4.23 -0.74 7.14
N GLY A 32 5.49 -1.11 7.39
CA GLY A 32 5.89 -2.45 7.81
C GLY A 32 6.14 -2.51 9.32
N PHE A 33 5.83 -3.65 9.92
CA PHE A 33 5.92 -3.86 11.37
C PHE A 33 6.89 -5.00 11.66
N LEU A 34 7.85 -4.77 12.55
CA LEU A 34 8.87 -5.79 12.89
C LEU A 34 8.31 -6.92 13.74
N THR A 35 7.26 -6.67 14.50
CA THR A 35 6.65 -7.66 15.39
C THR A 35 5.15 -7.82 15.08
N LYS A 36 4.63 -9.03 15.31
CA LYS A 36 3.21 -9.31 15.16
C LYS A 36 2.33 -8.50 16.13
N ALA A 37 2.86 -8.19 17.32
CA ALA A 37 2.16 -7.38 18.31
C ALA A 37 1.98 -5.93 17.84
N ASP A 38 3.01 -5.33 17.23
CA ASP A 38 2.92 -3.97 16.67
C ASP A 38 1.97 -3.93 15.47
N ASP A 39 2.02 -4.95 14.62
CA ASP A 39 1.10 -5.13 13.48
C ASP A 39 -0.36 -5.27 13.95
N ASP A 40 -0.62 -6.13 14.94
CA ASP A 40 -1.95 -6.30 15.55
C ASP A 40 -2.46 -4.99 16.16
N ALA A 41 -1.61 -4.29 16.90
CA ALA A 41 -1.97 -3.02 17.53
C ALA A 41 -2.25 -1.93 16.47
N ALA A 42 -1.45 -1.85 15.42
CA ALA A 42 -1.67 -0.91 14.32
C ALA A 42 -2.98 -1.22 13.58
N TRP A 43 -3.23 -2.49 13.25
CA TRP A 43 -4.44 -2.92 12.55
C TRP A 43 -5.72 -2.62 13.32
N ALA A 44 -5.70 -2.84 14.64
CA ALA A 44 -6.83 -2.51 15.51
C ALA A 44 -7.17 -1.00 15.51
N ASN A 45 -6.17 -0.13 15.25
CA ASN A 45 -6.33 1.33 15.20
C ASN A 45 -6.76 1.87 13.82
N VAL A 46 -6.85 1.02 12.81
CA VAL A 46 -7.43 1.37 11.51
C VAL A 46 -8.96 1.27 11.61
N PRO A 47 -9.69 2.41 11.53
CA PRO A 47 -11.14 2.40 11.62
C PRO A 47 -11.74 1.85 10.32
N THR A 48 -12.73 0.97 10.45
CA THR A 48 -13.53 0.54 9.30
C THR A 48 -14.56 1.62 8.97
N PHE A 49 -14.62 2.01 7.70
CA PHE A 49 -15.65 2.88 7.17
C PHE A 49 -16.92 2.06 6.88
N ALA A 50 -18.07 2.52 7.35
CA ALA A 50 -19.33 1.75 7.28
C ALA A 50 -20.05 1.86 5.93
N GLY A 51 -19.58 2.71 5.01
CA GLY A 51 -20.16 2.91 3.69
C GLY A 51 -19.28 2.35 2.56
N GLU A 52 -19.73 2.57 1.33
CA GLU A 52 -18.91 2.30 0.14
C GLU A 52 -17.73 3.27 0.10
N SER A 53 -16.54 2.75 -0.21
CA SER A 53 -15.33 3.54 -0.36
C SER A 53 -14.46 2.96 -1.46
N SER A 54 -13.85 3.85 -2.24
CA SER A 54 -12.78 3.48 -3.18
C SER A 54 -11.42 3.33 -2.47
N PHE A 55 -11.36 3.51 -1.15
CA PHE A 55 -10.14 3.40 -0.36
C PHE A 55 -10.19 2.18 0.56
N MET A 56 -9.12 1.38 0.53
CA MET A 56 -8.95 0.23 1.39
C MET A 56 -7.65 0.34 2.18
N ALA A 57 -7.66 -0.22 3.38
CA ALA A 57 -6.45 -0.61 4.07
C ALA A 57 -6.32 -2.13 3.96
N ASP A 58 -5.28 -2.63 3.32
CA ASP A 58 -5.00 -4.06 3.28
C ASP A 58 -3.94 -4.37 4.33
N ARG A 59 -4.16 -5.44 5.08
CA ARG A 59 -3.17 -6.03 5.97
C ARG A 59 -2.51 -7.20 5.26
N LEU A 60 -1.18 -7.19 5.21
CA LEU A 60 -0.39 -8.21 4.54
C LEU A 60 0.50 -8.95 5.53
N ASP A 61 0.78 -10.21 5.23
CA ASP A 61 1.78 -11.00 5.96
C ASP A 61 3.22 -10.70 5.49
N ALA A 62 4.19 -11.43 6.01
CA ALA A 62 5.60 -11.28 5.66
C ALA A 62 5.92 -11.59 4.18
N ASN A 63 5.05 -12.31 3.47
CA ASN A 63 5.18 -12.62 2.04
C ASN A 63 4.47 -11.60 1.15
N HIS A 64 3.89 -10.55 1.74
CA HIS A 64 3.05 -9.57 1.07
C HIS A 64 1.74 -10.17 0.51
N ASP A 65 1.25 -11.25 1.12
CA ASP A 65 -0.09 -11.77 0.83
C ASP A 65 -1.12 -11.02 1.68
N ILE A 66 -2.23 -10.59 1.08
CA ILE A 66 -3.33 -9.93 1.82
C ILE A 66 -4.01 -10.98 2.70
N VAL A 67 -4.08 -10.71 4.00
CA VAL A 67 -4.69 -11.59 5.01
C VAL A 67 -5.94 -11.01 5.66
N ASP A 68 -6.15 -9.70 5.56
CA ASP A 68 -7.33 -8.97 6.04
C ASP A 68 -7.45 -7.62 5.32
N ASP A 69 -8.64 -7.05 5.25
CA ASP A 69 -8.88 -5.75 4.63
C ASP A 69 -9.98 -4.95 5.34
N LYS A 70 -9.93 -3.62 5.19
CA LYS A 70 -10.95 -2.69 5.68
C LYS A 70 -11.20 -1.61 4.65
N ALA A 71 -12.47 -1.35 4.35
CA ALA A 71 -12.86 -0.08 3.75
C ALA A 71 -12.49 1.06 4.72
N VAL A 72 -11.86 2.11 4.20
CA VAL A 72 -11.46 3.29 4.98
C VAL A 72 -11.92 4.56 4.27
N SER A 73 -12.03 5.67 4.98
CA SER A 73 -12.35 6.97 4.36
C SER A 73 -11.09 7.68 3.86
N ALA A 74 -11.26 8.67 2.98
CA ALA A 74 -10.16 9.55 2.56
C ALA A 74 -9.48 10.22 3.77
N GLU A 75 -10.25 10.72 4.74
CA GLU A 75 -9.74 11.35 5.96
C GLU A 75 -8.92 10.37 6.80
N THR A 76 -9.25 9.07 6.77
CA THR A 76 -8.46 8.04 7.43
C THR A 76 -7.10 7.88 6.75
N CYS A 77 -7.07 7.83 5.42
CA CYS A 77 -5.81 7.80 4.66
C CYS A 77 -4.95 9.05 4.94
N GLU A 78 -5.55 10.24 4.95
CA GLU A 78 -4.85 11.49 5.25
C GLU A 78 -4.27 11.49 6.67
N ARG A 79 -5.05 11.07 7.66
CA ARG A 79 -4.62 10.99 9.06
C ARG A 79 -3.45 10.01 9.25
N LEU A 80 -3.50 8.85 8.60
CA LEU A 80 -2.47 7.81 8.76
C LEU A 80 -1.16 8.17 8.05
N THR A 81 -1.23 8.94 6.96
CA THR A 81 -0.04 9.30 6.15
C THR A 81 0.48 10.70 6.41
N GLY A 82 -0.33 11.59 7.01
CA GLY A 82 -0.01 13.00 7.21
C GLY A 82 -0.01 13.84 5.92
N LYS A 83 -0.63 13.35 4.83
CA LYS A 83 -0.69 14.05 3.54
C LYS A 83 -2.14 14.18 3.04
N PRO A 84 -2.47 15.24 2.28
CA PRO A 84 -3.78 15.36 1.62
C PRO A 84 -4.02 14.22 0.61
N ILE A 85 -5.27 13.78 0.49
CA ILE A 85 -5.64 12.61 -0.34
C ILE A 85 -5.33 12.83 -1.83
N GLN A 86 -5.50 14.06 -2.31
CA GLN A 86 -5.17 14.42 -3.69
C GLN A 86 -3.68 14.23 -3.99
N THR A 87 -2.82 14.56 -3.02
CA THR A 87 -1.37 14.35 -3.14
C THR A 87 -1.04 12.86 -3.15
N LEU A 88 -1.65 12.08 -2.26
CA LEU A 88 -1.45 10.63 -2.20
C LEU A 88 -1.85 9.94 -3.52
N ILE A 89 -3.01 10.31 -4.08
CA ILE A 89 -3.48 9.75 -5.36
C ILE A 89 -2.53 10.15 -6.50
N ALA A 90 -2.10 11.41 -6.55
CA ALA A 90 -1.19 11.88 -7.60
C ALA A 90 0.17 11.17 -7.54
N GLU A 91 0.77 11.08 -6.35
CA GLU A 91 2.03 10.37 -6.11
C GLU A 91 1.90 8.88 -6.44
N GLY A 92 0.82 8.24 -5.98
CA GLY A 92 0.57 6.82 -6.23
C GLY A 92 0.38 6.51 -7.72
N ARG A 93 -0.39 7.33 -8.45
CA ARG A 93 -0.56 7.20 -9.91
C ARG A 93 0.78 7.33 -10.64
N ALA A 94 1.59 8.31 -10.24
CA ALA A 94 2.92 8.50 -10.83
C ALA A 94 3.85 7.30 -10.56
N ALA A 95 3.82 6.75 -9.34
CA ALA A 95 4.59 5.56 -8.99
C ALA A 95 4.14 4.33 -9.80
N LEU A 96 2.83 4.08 -9.91
CA LEU A 96 2.30 2.98 -10.70
C LEU A 96 2.65 3.12 -12.19
N ALA A 97 2.53 4.32 -12.76
CA ALA A 97 2.90 4.57 -14.15
C ALA A 97 4.40 4.30 -14.40
N ALA A 98 5.27 4.66 -13.45
CA ALA A 98 6.70 4.37 -13.53
C ALA A 98 6.98 2.85 -13.45
N GLU A 99 6.29 2.14 -12.56
CA GLU A 99 6.40 0.68 -12.43
C GLU A 99 5.98 -0.03 -13.73
N LEU A 100 4.81 0.30 -14.28
CA LEU A 100 4.30 -0.27 -15.54
C LEU A 100 5.22 0.02 -16.72
N THR A 101 5.79 1.24 -16.79
CA THR A 101 6.79 1.60 -17.79
C THR A 101 8.03 0.71 -17.67
N SER A 102 8.48 0.43 -16.45
CA SER A 102 9.64 -0.44 -16.20
C SER A 102 9.40 -1.88 -16.67
N TYR A 103 8.20 -2.43 -16.50
CA TYR A 103 7.85 -3.76 -16.98
C TYR A 103 7.83 -3.83 -18.51
N SER A 104 7.28 -2.81 -19.17
CA SER A 104 7.28 -2.72 -20.63
C SER A 104 8.71 -2.69 -21.21
N GLN A 105 9.63 -1.99 -20.55
CA GLN A 105 11.04 -1.95 -20.95
C GLN A 105 11.78 -3.27 -20.68
N ARG A 106 11.51 -3.93 -19.56
CA ARG A 106 12.09 -5.25 -19.25
C ARG A 106 11.60 -6.34 -20.21
N GLY A 107 10.33 -6.28 -20.62
CA GLY A 107 9.77 -7.18 -21.64
C GLY A 107 10.35 -6.98 -23.05
N HIS A 108 10.85 -5.77 -23.37
CA HIS A 108 11.54 -5.51 -24.64
C HIS A 108 12.98 -6.03 -24.69
N ASN A 109 13.64 -6.19 -23.54
CA ASN A 109 15.07 -6.54 -23.45
C ASN A 109 15.33 -8.06 -23.40
N VAL A 110 14.31 -8.91 -23.50
CA VAL A 110 14.49 -10.39 -23.50
C VAL A 110 14.66 -11.00 -24.90
N HIS A 111 14.78 -10.17 -25.95
CA HIS A 111 14.92 -10.60 -27.35
C HIS A 111 16.04 -9.92 -28.14
N ALA A 112 17.06 -9.35 -27.48
CA ALA A 112 18.25 -8.79 -28.15
C ALA A 112 19.46 -9.72 -28.03
#